data_AF-R7V8S2-F1
#
_entry.id   AF-R7V8S2-F1
#
_cell.length_a   1.000
_cell.length_b   1.000
_cell.length_c   1.000
_cell.angle_alpha   90.00
_cell.angle_beta   90.00
_cell.angle_gamma   90.00
#
_symmetry.space_group_name_H-M   'P 1'
#
loop_
_entity.id
_entity.type
_entity.pdbx_description
1 polymer ?
#
loop_
_entity_poly.entity_id
_entity_poly.type
_entity_poly.pdbx_seq_one_letter_code
_entity_poly.pdbx_strand_id
1 'polypeptide(L)'
;MKDTVIICSDSHKLVNNEPKVERDVASVEHKKRVLMLTYMRGGSTFLGELFNQHPDAFYWFEPLHNYQLTRRPPHTSPDLYLFNNGSESSNLTTKELQGQLDIVKKIFNCNLELLPLYTFADVFLTIWKVPLKMLKYRQCMDRPPNAQTVNVSAEFRQMKNFNHIYNLTPRDLQLNVSMIKKKMKTVNDPHLPKVKKVTPVFPFQVKSCLHLLQEPCKKSKVVAIKSIRFAAQFIPNLGDNIDKVIHLSRDPRGIINSRHKSQAKPKNIPNVKKNLCDHMLADLRSTEKQSVQQPHLFFSLKYEDFAAETINYAKRIYEFVGLVNNNATLKRVVALTHQGSDNGASSTGRKNSTATASAWRWKMAPEVIEIITEKCAEVLSQYGYAL
;
A
#
# COMPACT_ATOMS: atom_id res chain seq x y z
N MET A 1 69.01 -51.91 -1.74
CA MET A 1 68.58 -52.78 -0.62
C MET A 1 67.08 -52.63 -0.50
N LYS A 2 66.38 -53.71 -0.85
CA LYS A 2 65.02 -54.19 -0.50
C LYS A 2 63.89 -53.17 -0.27
N ASP A 3 62.66 -53.35 -0.72
CA ASP A 3 61.89 -54.21 -1.63
C ASP A 3 60.49 -53.52 -1.56
N THR A 4 59.62 -53.49 -2.56
CA THR A 4 58.67 -54.58 -2.82
C THR A 4 57.80 -54.23 -4.03
N VAL A 5 57.60 -55.27 -4.83
CA VAL A 5 56.77 -55.53 -6.02
C VAL A 5 55.29 -55.12 -5.77
N ILE A 6 54.48 -54.76 -6.78
CA ILE A 6 53.55 -55.66 -7.49
C ILE A 6 52.94 -54.99 -8.74
N ILE A 7 52.76 -55.87 -9.72
CA ILE A 7 52.45 -55.76 -11.13
C ILE A 7 50.97 -55.41 -11.42
N CYS A 8 50.81 -54.82 -12.61
CA CYS A 8 49.65 -54.36 -13.37
C CYS A 8 48.35 -55.21 -13.36
N SER A 9 47.21 -54.52 -13.55
CA SER A 9 46.19 -54.95 -14.52
C SER A 9 45.48 -53.76 -15.18
N ASP A 10 45.71 -53.66 -16.49
CA ASP A 10 44.80 -53.40 -17.61
C ASP A 10 43.69 -52.32 -17.61
N SER A 11 43.98 -51.30 -18.44
CA SER A 11 43.21 -50.80 -19.59
C SER A 11 41.73 -50.37 -19.45
N HIS A 12 41.59 -49.04 -19.38
CA HIS A 12 40.67 -48.17 -20.13
C HIS A 12 39.27 -48.69 -20.53
N LYS A 13 38.25 -48.14 -19.84
CA LYS A 13 36.98 -47.72 -20.47
C LYS A 13 36.77 -46.22 -20.24
N LEU A 14 36.62 -45.49 -21.34
CA LEU A 14 36.22 -44.08 -21.36
C LEU A 14 34.78 -43.95 -20.84
N VAL A 15 34.59 -43.17 -19.78
CA VAL A 15 33.28 -42.67 -19.35
C VAL A 15 33.39 -41.15 -19.32
N ASN A 16 32.53 -40.50 -20.12
CA ASN A 16 32.39 -39.06 -20.21
C ASN A 16 32.03 -38.47 -18.83
N ASN A 17 32.94 -37.71 -18.24
CA ASN A 17 32.65 -36.87 -17.08
C ASN A 17 32.19 -35.49 -17.55
N GLU A 18 30.88 -35.33 -17.74
CA GLU A 18 30.26 -34.01 -17.61
C GLU A 18 30.33 -33.57 -16.14
N PRO A 19 30.67 -32.31 -15.85
CA PRO A 19 30.69 -31.82 -14.48
C PRO A 19 29.26 -31.81 -13.93
N LYS A 20 29.01 -32.62 -12.91
CA LYS A 20 27.80 -32.55 -12.09
C LYS A 20 27.75 -31.17 -11.44
N VAL A 21 26.94 -30.29 -12.01
CA VAL A 21 26.47 -29.07 -11.34
C VAL A 21 25.73 -29.53 -10.09
N GLU A 22 26.36 -29.34 -8.93
CA GLU A 22 25.69 -29.37 -7.65
C GLU A 22 24.50 -28.41 -7.74
N ARG A 23 23.30 -28.98 -7.65
CA ARG A 23 22.06 -28.21 -7.59
C ARG A 23 22.10 -27.42 -6.29
N ASP A 24 22.42 -26.14 -6.42
CA ASP A 24 22.14 -25.16 -5.38
C ASP A 24 20.72 -25.39 -4.86
N VAL A 25 20.64 -25.68 -3.57
CA VAL A 25 19.40 -25.69 -2.80
C VAL A 25 18.76 -24.33 -3.06
N ALA A 26 17.69 -24.30 -3.84
CA ALA A 26 16.95 -23.09 -4.16
C ALA A 26 16.70 -22.32 -2.86
N SER A 27 17.42 -21.23 -2.65
CA SER A 27 17.19 -20.32 -1.54
C SER A 27 15.71 -19.94 -1.62
N VAL A 28 14.94 -20.26 -0.59
CA VAL A 28 13.54 -19.85 -0.52
C VAL A 28 13.54 -18.32 -0.57
N GLU A 29 13.28 -17.75 -1.74
CA GLU A 29 13.39 -16.31 -1.96
C GLU A 29 12.35 -15.62 -1.07
N HIS A 30 12.84 -15.00 0.01
CA HIS A 30 11.98 -14.38 1.00
C HIS A 30 11.22 -13.21 0.36
N LYS A 31 9.89 -13.27 0.45
CA LYS A 31 9.00 -12.21 -0.05
C LYS A 31 9.33 -10.88 0.62
N LYS A 32 9.58 -9.85 -0.17
CA LYS A 32 9.85 -8.48 0.30
C LYS A 32 8.54 -7.73 0.53
N ARG A 33 8.36 -7.20 1.73
CA ARG A 33 7.20 -6.44 2.18
C ARG A 33 7.56 -4.96 2.21
N VAL A 34 6.85 -4.19 1.39
CA VAL A 34 7.17 -2.78 1.13
C VAL A 34 6.00 -1.91 1.58
N LEU A 35 6.25 -0.95 2.47
CA LEU A 35 5.28 0.07 2.84
C LEU A 35 5.65 1.40 2.17
N MET A 36 4.69 2.03 1.50
CA MET A 36 4.84 3.37 0.96
C MET A 36 4.16 4.37 1.90
N LEU A 37 4.98 5.16 2.60
CA LEU A 37 4.56 6.21 3.52
C LEU A 37 4.52 7.56 2.78
N THR A 38 3.38 8.26 2.88
CA THR A 38 3.15 9.50 2.13
C THR A 38 1.85 10.17 2.59
N TYR A 39 1.53 11.32 2.01
CA TYR A 39 0.38 12.15 2.39
C TYR A 39 -0.69 12.18 1.29
N MET A 40 -1.90 12.63 1.61
CA MET A 40 -2.93 12.83 0.57
C MET A 40 -2.40 13.82 -0.47
N ARG A 41 -2.35 13.40 -1.74
CA ARG A 41 -1.74 14.14 -2.88
C ARG A 41 -0.20 14.17 -2.89
N GLY A 42 0.48 13.34 -2.10
CA GLY A 42 1.94 13.22 -2.08
C GLY A 42 2.57 12.55 -3.32
N GLY A 43 1.76 12.09 -4.29
CA GLY A 43 2.27 11.49 -5.54
C GLY A 43 2.40 9.96 -5.53
N SER A 44 2.00 9.32 -4.43
CA SER A 44 2.09 7.87 -4.24
C SER A 44 1.27 7.02 -5.19
N THR A 45 0.24 7.56 -5.84
CA THR A 45 -0.43 6.85 -6.93
C THR A 45 0.51 6.66 -8.12
N PHE A 46 1.32 7.67 -8.47
CA PHE A 46 2.30 7.56 -9.54
C PHE A 46 3.44 6.63 -9.14
N LEU A 47 3.99 6.77 -7.94
CA LEU A 47 5.01 5.85 -7.42
C LEU A 47 4.48 4.40 -7.34
N GLY A 48 3.20 4.21 -6.99
CA GLY A 48 2.55 2.90 -6.93
C GLY A 48 2.51 2.18 -8.27
N GLU A 49 2.57 2.91 -9.38
CA GLU A 49 2.64 2.30 -10.72
C GLU A 49 3.95 1.53 -10.95
N LEU A 50 5.03 1.84 -10.22
CA LEU A 50 6.24 1.01 -10.24
C LEU A 50 5.94 -0.43 -9.85
N PHE A 51 5.08 -0.64 -8.84
CA PHE A 51 4.69 -1.97 -8.38
C PHE A 51 3.54 -2.53 -9.21
N ASN A 52 2.55 -1.69 -9.56
CA ASN A 52 1.40 -2.12 -10.36
C ASN A 52 1.81 -2.69 -11.73
N GLN A 53 2.83 -2.11 -12.36
CA GLN A 53 3.31 -2.50 -13.69
C GLN A 53 4.33 -3.65 -13.67
N HIS A 54 4.85 -4.03 -12.50
CA HIS A 54 5.92 -5.02 -12.37
C HIS A 54 5.36 -6.45 -12.21
N PRO A 55 5.83 -7.43 -13.02
CA PRO A 55 5.28 -8.78 -13.02
C PRO A 55 5.47 -9.54 -11.70
N ASP A 56 6.46 -9.19 -10.89
CA ASP A 56 6.75 -9.85 -9.60
C ASP A 56 6.27 -9.09 -8.36
N ALA A 57 5.52 -8.00 -8.53
CA ALA A 57 4.98 -7.22 -7.43
C ALA A 57 3.46 -7.37 -7.31
N PHE A 58 2.98 -7.49 -6.08
CA PHE A 58 1.56 -7.39 -5.73
C PHE A 58 1.35 -6.08 -4.98
N TYR A 59 0.55 -5.18 -5.56
CA TYR A 59 0.33 -3.83 -5.04
C TYR A 59 -1.08 -3.68 -4.48
N TRP A 60 -1.21 -3.24 -3.23
CA TRP A 60 -2.49 -2.90 -2.60
C TRP A 60 -2.61 -1.41 -2.30
N PHE A 61 -3.59 -0.77 -2.93
CA PHE A 61 -3.89 0.65 -2.75
C PHE A 61 -4.84 0.86 -1.55
N GLU A 62 -4.36 1.58 -0.52
CA GLU A 62 -5.16 2.09 0.61
C GLU A 62 -6.00 1.05 1.38
N PRO A 63 -5.44 -0.09 1.83
CA PRO A 63 -6.22 -1.13 2.54
C PRO A 63 -6.80 -0.68 3.90
N LEU A 64 -6.25 0.39 4.49
CA LEU A 64 -6.69 0.94 5.79
C LEU A 64 -7.82 1.96 5.67
N HIS A 65 -8.29 2.27 4.46
CA HIS A 65 -9.29 3.30 4.23
C HIS A 65 -10.61 3.02 4.95
N ASN A 66 -11.26 1.88 4.66
CA ASN A 66 -12.46 1.48 5.38
C ASN A 66 -12.20 1.32 6.89
N TYR A 67 -11.07 0.76 7.31
CA TYR A 67 -10.76 0.65 8.73
C TYR A 67 -10.88 2.01 9.43
N GLN A 68 -10.21 3.04 8.93
CA GLN A 68 -10.27 4.38 9.52
C GLN A 68 -11.68 5.01 9.46
N LEU A 69 -12.39 4.89 8.33
CA LEU A 69 -13.73 5.48 8.18
C LEU A 69 -14.75 4.94 9.18
N THR A 70 -14.56 3.71 9.62
CA THR A 70 -15.50 3.00 10.50
C THR A 70 -15.29 3.33 11.97
N ARG A 71 -14.10 3.82 12.35
CA ARG A 71 -13.72 4.01 13.75
C ARG A 71 -14.02 5.41 14.30
N ARG A 72 -14.05 6.46 13.48
CA ARG A 72 -14.19 7.83 14.00
C ARG A 72 -15.03 8.77 13.10
N PRO A 73 -16.06 9.43 13.66
CA PRO A 73 -16.58 10.70 13.16
C PRO A 73 -15.71 11.88 13.67
N PRO A 74 -15.73 13.06 13.01
CA PRO A 74 -16.25 13.36 11.68
C PRO A 74 -15.32 12.79 10.58
N HIS A 75 -15.79 12.61 9.36
CA HIS A 75 -14.96 12.08 8.26
C HIS A 75 -13.99 13.13 7.72
N THR A 76 -12.96 13.49 8.48
CA THR A 76 -11.96 14.42 7.99
C THR A 76 -10.79 13.67 7.31
N SER A 77 -9.99 14.38 6.51
CA SER A 77 -8.87 13.77 5.77
C SER A 77 -7.92 13.03 6.74
N PRO A 78 -7.25 11.93 6.36
CA PRO A 78 -6.24 11.29 7.23
C PRO A 78 -5.15 12.24 7.76
N ASP A 79 -4.96 13.37 7.09
CA ASP A 79 -4.16 14.53 7.53
C ASP A 79 -4.57 15.08 8.92
N LEU A 80 -5.82 14.93 9.35
CA LEU A 80 -6.36 15.54 10.56
C LEU A 80 -6.25 14.64 11.81
N TYR A 81 -5.81 13.39 11.67
CA TYR A 81 -6.11 12.36 12.68
C TYR A 81 -4.93 11.75 13.40
N LEU A 82 -3.74 11.76 12.82
CA LEU A 82 -2.64 10.99 13.38
C LEU A 82 -1.88 11.73 14.47
N PHE A 83 -2.05 13.04 14.65
CA PHE A 83 -1.30 13.82 15.65
C PHE A 83 -2.19 14.88 16.30
N ASN A 84 -2.12 15.02 17.63
CA ASN A 84 -2.73 16.14 18.36
C ASN A 84 -1.77 17.34 18.40
N ASN A 85 -2.32 18.55 18.42
CA ASN A 85 -1.67 19.86 18.68
C ASN A 85 -0.14 19.81 18.96
N GLY A 86 0.69 19.66 17.92
CA GLY A 86 2.15 19.73 18.04
C GLY A 86 2.84 18.59 18.81
N SER A 87 2.14 17.52 19.22
CA SER A 87 2.76 16.34 19.83
C SER A 87 3.12 15.31 18.76
N GLU A 88 4.32 14.74 18.83
CA GLU A 88 4.83 13.68 17.94
C GLU A 88 4.08 12.33 18.09
N SER A 89 3.07 12.24 18.97
CA SER A 89 2.38 10.99 19.32
C SER A 89 0.99 10.89 18.72
N SER A 90 0.61 9.65 18.38
CA SER A 90 -0.71 9.36 17.83
C SER A 90 -1.86 9.41 18.81
N ASN A 91 -3.02 9.81 18.30
CA ASN A 91 -4.30 9.71 19.02
C ASN A 91 -4.97 8.32 18.88
N LEU A 92 -4.33 7.33 18.27
CA LEU A 92 -4.91 5.98 18.15
C LEU A 92 -4.91 5.29 19.51
N THR A 93 -6.05 4.68 19.87
CA THR A 93 -6.09 3.73 21.00
C THR A 93 -5.28 2.48 20.67
N THR A 94 -4.83 1.74 21.69
CA THR A 94 -4.12 0.46 21.50
C THR A 94 -4.91 -0.51 20.61
N LYS A 95 -6.24 -0.56 20.75
CA LYS A 95 -7.11 -1.40 19.92
C LYS A 95 -7.13 -0.94 18.45
N GLU A 96 -7.12 0.37 18.21
CA GLU A 96 -7.09 0.92 16.85
C GLU A 96 -5.75 0.67 16.17
N LEU A 97 -4.65 0.90 16.88
CA LEU A 97 -3.32 0.59 16.39
C LEU A 97 -3.19 -0.91 16.07
N GLN A 98 -3.63 -1.78 16.98
CA GLN A 98 -3.54 -3.22 16.78
C GLN A 98 -4.35 -3.67 15.55
N GLY A 99 -5.53 -3.09 15.30
CA GLY A 99 -6.32 -3.40 14.10
C GLY A 99 -5.64 -2.94 12.80
N GLN A 100 -4.99 -1.77 12.80
CA GLN A 100 -4.19 -1.34 11.64
C GLN A 100 -3.02 -2.30 11.38
N LEU A 101 -2.26 -2.63 12.42
CA LEU A 101 -1.12 -3.55 12.32
C LEU A 101 -1.56 -4.93 11.85
N ASP A 102 -2.66 -5.46 12.37
CA ASP A 102 -3.21 -6.75 11.99
C ASP A 102 -3.58 -6.80 10.49
N ILE A 103 -4.26 -5.78 9.97
CA ILE A 103 -4.60 -5.69 8.53
C ILE A 103 -3.32 -5.67 7.68
N VAL A 104 -2.37 -4.79 8.01
CA VAL A 104 -1.11 -4.64 7.27
C VAL A 104 -0.32 -5.94 7.28
N LYS A 105 -0.13 -6.57 8.44
CA LYS A 105 0.57 -7.85 8.59
C LYS A 105 -0.10 -8.97 7.80
N LYS A 106 -1.43 -9.07 7.84
CA LYS A 106 -2.16 -10.09 7.07
C LYS A 106 -2.00 -9.92 5.56
N ILE A 107 -2.03 -8.69 5.06
CA ILE A 107 -1.80 -8.42 3.63
C ILE A 107 -0.36 -8.75 3.23
N PHE A 108 0.63 -8.32 4.01
CA PHE A 108 2.04 -8.61 3.74
C PHE A 108 2.36 -10.10 3.70
N ASN A 109 1.68 -10.91 4.52
CA ASN A 109 1.82 -12.36 4.52
C ASN A 109 0.84 -13.07 3.56
N CYS A 110 0.02 -12.33 2.81
CA CYS A 110 -1.01 -12.88 1.92
C CYS A 110 -2.01 -13.82 2.61
N ASN A 111 -2.30 -13.57 3.89
CA ASN A 111 -3.32 -14.26 4.69
C ASN A 111 -4.67 -13.53 4.54
N LEU A 112 -5.15 -13.41 3.30
CA LEU A 112 -6.30 -12.56 2.98
C LEU A 112 -7.60 -13.16 3.49
N GLU A 113 -7.67 -14.48 3.71
CA GLU A 113 -8.86 -15.11 4.30
C GLU A 113 -9.10 -14.74 5.76
N LEU A 114 -8.10 -14.14 6.42
CA LEU A 114 -8.16 -13.66 7.79
C LEU A 114 -8.44 -12.17 7.90
N LEU A 115 -8.57 -11.48 6.77
CA LEU A 115 -8.93 -10.06 6.75
C LEU A 115 -10.42 -9.89 7.04
N PRO A 116 -10.81 -8.86 7.79
CA PRO A 116 -12.21 -8.50 7.95
C PRO A 116 -12.86 -8.19 6.60
N LEU A 117 -14.11 -8.61 6.44
CA LEU A 117 -14.87 -8.45 5.20
C LEU A 117 -15.05 -6.98 4.79
N TYR A 118 -15.06 -6.03 5.74
CA TYR A 118 -15.10 -4.61 5.43
C TYR A 118 -13.87 -4.13 4.64
N THR A 119 -12.72 -4.80 4.73
CA THR A 119 -11.53 -4.46 3.92
C THR A 119 -11.81 -4.66 2.43
N PHE A 120 -12.59 -5.68 2.08
CA PHE A 120 -12.96 -5.97 0.69
C PHE A 120 -14.12 -5.11 0.18
N ALA A 121 -14.93 -4.58 1.09
CA ALA A 121 -16.03 -3.66 0.78
C ALA A 121 -15.58 -2.21 0.52
N ASP A 122 -14.27 -1.98 0.43
CA ASP A 122 -13.72 -0.65 0.20
C ASP A 122 -14.01 -0.16 -1.22
N VAL A 123 -14.23 1.15 -1.35
CA VAL A 123 -14.47 1.80 -2.64
C VAL A 123 -13.31 1.59 -3.62
N PHE A 124 -12.08 1.39 -3.10
CA PHE A 124 -10.90 1.12 -3.92
C PHE A 124 -10.89 -0.27 -4.56
N LEU A 125 -11.64 -1.23 -4.00
CA LEU A 125 -11.84 -2.56 -4.59
C LEU A 125 -13.20 -2.70 -5.29
N THR A 126 -14.17 -1.87 -4.89
CA THR A 126 -15.56 -2.01 -5.34
C THR A 126 -16.01 -1.02 -6.41
N ILE A 127 -15.32 0.11 -6.59
CA ILE A 127 -15.73 1.19 -7.50
C ILE A 127 -14.56 1.66 -8.36
N TRP A 128 -13.38 1.86 -7.77
CA TRP A 128 -12.23 2.42 -8.49
C TRP A 128 -11.54 1.36 -9.36
N LYS A 129 -10.72 1.83 -10.30
CA LYS A 129 -9.81 0.97 -11.06
C LYS A 129 -8.84 0.28 -10.09
N VAL A 130 -8.85 -1.05 -10.10
CA VAL A 130 -7.97 -1.87 -9.26
C VAL A 130 -6.60 -2.09 -9.92
N PRO A 131 -5.55 -2.40 -9.14
CA PRO A 131 -4.26 -2.85 -9.65
C PRO A 131 -4.38 -4.04 -10.62
N LEU A 132 -3.44 -4.15 -11.56
CA LEU A 132 -3.48 -5.12 -12.67
C LEU A 132 -3.62 -6.56 -12.19
N LYS A 133 -2.88 -6.94 -11.14
CA LYS A 133 -2.96 -8.29 -10.54
C LYS A 133 -4.27 -8.58 -9.80
N MET A 134 -5.07 -7.56 -9.52
CA MET A 134 -6.38 -7.70 -8.86
C MET A 134 -7.54 -7.72 -9.86
N LEU A 135 -7.29 -7.56 -11.17
CA LEU A 135 -8.35 -7.49 -12.19
C LEU A 135 -9.22 -8.74 -12.24
N LYS A 136 -8.63 -9.94 -12.13
CA LYS A 136 -9.39 -11.20 -12.12
C LYS A 136 -10.34 -11.28 -10.92
N TYR A 137 -9.88 -10.88 -9.74
CA TYR A 137 -10.73 -10.77 -8.56
C TYR A 137 -11.88 -9.78 -8.80
N ARG A 138 -11.57 -8.58 -9.32
CA ARG A 138 -12.58 -7.57 -9.64
C ARG A 138 -13.64 -8.08 -10.62
N GLN A 139 -13.22 -8.74 -11.69
CA GLN A 139 -14.12 -9.34 -12.67
C GLN A 139 -15.02 -10.42 -12.05
N CYS A 140 -14.49 -11.24 -11.12
CA CYS A 140 -15.29 -12.23 -10.40
C CYS A 140 -16.34 -11.57 -9.48
N MET A 141 -15.98 -10.47 -8.81
CA MET A 141 -16.90 -9.70 -7.96
C MET A 141 -18.00 -8.97 -8.76
N ASP A 142 -17.73 -8.64 -10.02
CA ASP A 142 -18.70 -7.95 -10.90
C ASP A 142 -19.65 -8.89 -11.64
N ARG A 143 -19.32 -10.19 -11.70
CA ARG A 143 -20.20 -11.20 -12.30
C ARG A 143 -21.43 -11.44 -11.44
N PRO A 144 -22.55 -11.88 -12.03
CA PRO A 144 -23.69 -12.39 -11.27
C PRO A 144 -23.24 -13.50 -10.31
N PRO A 145 -23.74 -13.53 -9.07
CA PRO A 145 -23.39 -14.56 -8.11
C PRO A 145 -23.88 -15.93 -8.59
N ASN A 146 -23.09 -16.97 -8.32
CA ASN A 146 -23.53 -18.34 -8.62
C ASN A 146 -24.68 -18.78 -7.70
N ALA A 147 -25.41 -19.83 -8.11
CA ALA A 147 -26.56 -20.35 -7.39
C ALA A 147 -26.25 -20.69 -5.92
N GLN A 148 -25.07 -21.26 -5.64
CA GLN A 148 -24.66 -21.59 -4.28
C GLN A 148 -24.52 -20.34 -3.40
N THR A 149 -23.91 -19.27 -3.91
CA THR A 149 -23.78 -17.99 -3.22
C THR A 149 -25.14 -17.35 -2.97
N VAL A 150 -26.04 -17.40 -3.97
CA VAL A 150 -27.41 -16.89 -3.83
C VAL A 150 -28.17 -17.66 -2.74
N ASN A 151 -28.13 -18.99 -2.76
CA ASN A 151 -28.84 -19.85 -1.81
C ASN A 151 -28.36 -19.62 -0.38
N VAL A 152 -27.05 -19.62 -0.14
CA VAL A 152 -26.50 -19.37 1.21
C VAL A 152 -26.81 -17.96 1.69
N SER A 153 -26.79 -16.96 0.80
CA SER A 153 -27.10 -15.57 1.18
C SER A 153 -28.58 -15.33 1.51
N ALA A 154 -29.49 -16.17 1.01
CA ALA A 154 -30.94 -16.03 1.23
C ALA A 154 -31.29 -16.12 2.73
N GLU A 155 -30.57 -16.97 3.46
CA GLU A 155 -30.66 -17.18 4.92
C GLU A 155 -30.42 -15.92 5.78
N PHE A 156 -29.92 -14.84 5.17
CA PHE A 156 -29.51 -13.61 5.83
C PHE A 156 -30.30 -12.37 5.39
N ARG A 157 -31.20 -12.49 4.38
CA ARG A 157 -31.89 -11.33 3.77
C ARG A 157 -32.73 -10.51 4.74
N GLN A 158 -33.28 -11.14 5.79
CA GLN A 158 -34.17 -10.50 6.76
C GLN A 158 -33.51 -10.24 8.12
N MET A 159 -32.19 -10.42 8.21
CA MET A 159 -31.48 -10.32 9.49
C MET A 159 -31.16 -8.86 9.84
N LYS A 160 -31.83 -8.31 10.87
CA LYS A 160 -31.69 -6.89 11.27
C LYS A 160 -30.24 -6.45 11.57
N ASN A 161 -29.40 -7.35 12.08
CA ASN A 161 -28.00 -7.09 12.41
C ASN A 161 -27.02 -7.59 11.34
N PHE A 162 -27.44 -7.70 10.08
CA PHE A 162 -26.62 -8.27 9.01
C PHE A 162 -25.27 -7.56 8.84
N ASN A 163 -25.19 -6.24 9.07
CA ASN A 163 -23.94 -5.47 8.99
C ASN A 163 -22.78 -6.05 9.82
N HIS A 164 -23.08 -6.79 10.89
CA HIS A 164 -22.07 -7.41 11.75
C HIS A 164 -21.22 -8.45 11.00
N ILE A 165 -21.74 -9.00 9.90
CA ILE A 165 -20.99 -9.93 9.05
C ILE A 165 -19.69 -9.31 8.52
N TYR A 166 -19.64 -7.98 8.33
CA TYR A 166 -18.46 -7.32 7.76
C TYR A 166 -17.25 -7.29 8.70
N ASN A 167 -17.45 -7.55 10.00
CA ASN A 167 -16.37 -7.76 10.96
C ASN A 167 -15.87 -9.20 11.00
N LEU A 168 -16.60 -10.15 10.39
CA LEU A 168 -16.11 -11.51 10.19
C LEU A 168 -15.11 -11.55 9.03
N THR A 169 -14.49 -12.71 8.84
CA THR A 169 -13.50 -12.97 7.79
C THR A 169 -14.04 -13.93 6.73
N PRO A 170 -13.46 -13.98 5.51
CA PRO A 170 -13.78 -15.02 4.55
C PRO A 170 -13.63 -16.44 5.09
N ARG A 171 -12.69 -16.69 6.02
CA ARG A 171 -12.54 -17.97 6.71
C ARG A 171 -13.74 -18.29 7.59
N ASP A 172 -14.30 -17.32 8.30
CA ASP A 172 -15.50 -17.53 9.13
C ASP A 172 -16.72 -17.94 8.29
N LEU A 173 -16.80 -17.49 7.04
CA LEU A 173 -17.87 -17.86 6.10
C LEU A 173 -17.78 -19.30 5.57
N GLN A 174 -16.77 -20.08 5.98
CA GLN A 174 -16.69 -21.52 5.74
C GLN A 174 -17.53 -22.34 6.73
N LEU A 175 -17.91 -21.75 7.84
CA LEU A 175 -18.74 -22.40 8.86
C LEU A 175 -20.19 -22.56 8.37
N ASN A 176 -20.96 -23.40 9.06
CA ASN A 176 -22.39 -23.50 8.82
C ASN A 176 -23.14 -22.20 9.20
N VAL A 177 -24.35 -22.03 8.65
CA VAL A 177 -25.17 -20.81 8.81
C VAL A 177 -25.44 -20.49 10.28
N SER A 178 -25.70 -21.51 11.12
CA SER A 178 -25.96 -21.32 12.55
C SER A 178 -24.75 -20.72 13.28
N MET A 179 -23.54 -21.22 12.99
CA MET A 179 -22.31 -20.70 13.57
C MET A 179 -21.98 -19.29 13.10
N ILE A 180 -22.21 -18.98 11.81
CA ILE A 180 -22.04 -17.62 11.28
C ILE A 180 -22.98 -16.66 12.03
N LYS A 181 -24.27 -17.01 12.15
CA LYS A 181 -25.27 -16.23 12.89
C LYS A 181 -24.87 -16.04 14.35
N LYS A 182 -24.31 -17.06 15.02
CA LYS A 182 -23.78 -16.96 16.39
C LYS A 182 -22.62 -15.98 16.48
N LYS A 183 -21.62 -16.08 15.58
CA LYS A 183 -20.47 -15.14 15.56
C LYS A 183 -20.91 -13.70 15.34
N MET A 184 -21.85 -13.44 14.44
CA MET A 184 -22.40 -12.10 14.21
C MET A 184 -23.04 -11.49 15.47
N LYS A 185 -23.67 -12.31 16.32
CA LYS A 185 -24.25 -11.86 17.61
C LYS A 185 -23.19 -11.54 18.66
N THR A 186 -22.05 -12.25 18.65
CA THR A 186 -20.96 -12.03 19.61
C THR A 186 -20.06 -10.84 19.27
N VAL A 187 -20.14 -10.32 18.04
CA VAL A 187 -19.41 -9.10 17.66
C VAL A 187 -20.08 -7.90 18.32
N ASN A 188 -19.51 -7.44 19.44
CA ASN A 188 -19.84 -6.19 20.09
C ASN A 188 -18.76 -5.14 19.73
N ASP A 189 -18.87 -4.54 18.55
CA ASP A 189 -18.04 -3.39 18.17
C ASP A 189 -18.93 -2.14 18.06
N PRO A 190 -18.85 -1.19 19.00
CA PRO A 190 -19.64 0.05 18.96
C PRO A 190 -19.29 0.92 17.75
N HIS A 191 -18.17 0.65 17.08
CA HIS A 191 -17.71 1.32 15.87
C HIS A 191 -17.89 0.46 14.62
N LEU A 192 -19.00 -0.29 14.58
CA LEU A 192 -19.32 -1.17 13.48
C LEU A 192 -19.25 -0.45 12.13
N PRO A 193 -18.57 -1.04 11.12
CA PRO A 193 -18.54 -0.46 9.79
C PRO A 193 -19.93 -0.17 9.21
N LYS A 194 -20.23 1.12 8.98
CA LYS A 194 -21.35 1.51 8.11
C LYS A 194 -20.94 1.34 6.65
N VAL A 195 -20.98 0.10 6.16
CA VAL A 195 -20.70 -0.22 4.76
C VAL A 195 -21.86 0.31 3.91
N LYS A 196 -21.59 1.17 2.92
CA LYS A 196 -22.63 1.83 2.11
C LYS A 196 -23.42 0.88 1.21
N LYS A 197 -22.86 -0.29 0.86
CA LYS A 197 -23.51 -1.33 0.05
C LYS A 197 -23.60 -2.63 0.85
N VAL A 198 -24.73 -2.81 1.52
CA VAL A 198 -25.00 -3.99 2.33
C VAL A 198 -25.88 -4.93 1.51
N THR A 199 -25.27 -5.86 0.79
CA THR A 199 -26.04 -6.96 0.19
C THR A 199 -25.68 -8.26 0.90
N PRO A 200 -26.68 -9.14 1.17
CA PRO A 200 -26.44 -10.47 1.71
C PRO A 200 -25.47 -11.31 0.87
N VAL A 201 -25.41 -11.05 -0.43
CA VAL A 201 -24.58 -11.77 -1.40
C VAL A 201 -23.11 -11.42 -1.28
N PHE A 202 -22.78 -10.14 -1.08
CA PHE A 202 -21.42 -9.63 -1.23
C PHE A 202 -20.38 -10.39 -0.39
N PRO A 203 -20.57 -10.65 0.92
CA PRO A 203 -19.58 -11.37 1.72
C PRO A 203 -19.27 -12.78 1.21
N PHE A 204 -20.29 -13.51 0.74
CA PHE A 204 -20.12 -14.86 0.20
C PHE A 204 -19.47 -14.85 -1.19
N GLN A 205 -19.68 -13.79 -1.97
CA GLN A 205 -18.99 -13.60 -3.23
C GLN A 205 -17.51 -13.23 -3.02
N VAL A 206 -17.17 -12.42 -2.00
CA VAL A 206 -15.78 -12.21 -1.60
C VAL A 206 -15.11 -13.55 -1.30
N LYS A 207 -15.76 -14.41 -0.50
CA LYS A 207 -15.26 -15.76 -0.19
C LYS A 207 -15.00 -16.58 -1.45
N SER A 208 -15.93 -16.63 -2.40
CA SER A 208 -15.77 -17.44 -3.62
C SER A 208 -14.69 -16.91 -4.56
N CYS A 209 -14.55 -15.58 -4.66
CA CYS A 209 -13.58 -14.92 -5.53
C CYS A 209 -12.18 -14.76 -4.90
N LEU A 210 -12.03 -14.95 -3.57
CA LEU A 210 -10.82 -14.61 -2.83
C LEU A 210 -9.52 -15.23 -3.38
N HIS A 211 -9.60 -16.47 -3.88
CA HIS A 211 -8.45 -17.16 -4.46
C HIS A 211 -7.80 -16.38 -5.62
N LEU A 212 -8.60 -15.65 -6.41
CA LEU A 212 -8.12 -14.81 -7.52
C LEU A 212 -7.32 -13.58 -7.06
N LEU A 213 -7.41 -13.24 -5.77
CA LEU A 213 -6.64 -12.16 -5.14
C LEU A 213 -5.46 -12.72 -4.33
N GLN A 214 -5.68 -13.82 -3.61
CA GLN A 214 -4.70 -14.44 -2.74
C GLN A 214 -3.57 -15.12 -3.53
N GLU A 215 -3.87 -15.81 -4.62
CA GLU A 215 -2.86 -16.50 -5.41
C GLU A 215 -1.83 -15.55 -6.04
N PRO A 216 -2.21 -14.43 -6.70
CA PRO A 216 -1.24 -13.44 -7.16
C PRO A 216 -0.42 -12.81 -6.04
N CYS A 217 -1.00 -12.61 -4.84
CA CYS A 217 -0.25 -12.13 -3.68
C CYS A 217 0.82 -13.14 -3.27
N LYS A 218 0.44 -14.42 -3.13
CA LYS A 218 1.33 -15.50 -2.71
C LYS A 218 2.50 -15.67 -3.68
N LYS A 219 2.24 -15.65 -4.99
CA LYS A 219 3.22 -15.84 -6.06
C LYS A 219 4.16 -14.65 -6.29
N SER A 220 3.84 -13.47 -5.78
CA SER A 220 4.67 -12.28 -6.00
C SER A 220 5.88 -12.26 -5.06
N LYS A 221 7.03 -11.85 -5.59
CA LYS A 221 8.26 -11.66 -4.81
C LYS A 221 8.19 -10.44 -3.90
N VAL A 222 7.47 -9.41 -4.34
CA VAL A 222 7.21 -8.19 -3.55
C VAL A 222 5.73 -8.05 -3.25
N VAL A 223 5.38 -7.71 -2.01
CA VAL A 223 4.05 -7.20 -1.64
C VAL A 223 4.20 -5.76 -1.16
N ALA A 224 3.62 -4.83 -1.93
CA ALA A 224 3.67 -3.40 -1.65
C ALA A 224 2.30 -2.89 -1.19
N ILE A 225 2.27 -2.20 -0.07
CA ILE A 225 1.11 -1.48 0.44
C ILE A 225 1.36 0.01 0.33
N LYS A 226 0.41 0.72 -0.27
CA LYS A 226 0.35 2.18 -0.19
C LYS A 226 -0.72 2.57 0.81
N SER A 227 -0.35 3.38 1.80
CA SER A 227 -1.30 3.90 2.79
C SER A 227 -0.91 5.30 3.25
N ILE A 228 -1.78 6.28 3.04
CA ILE A 228 -1.67 7.62 3.66
C ILE A 228 -2.23 7.67 5.09
N ARG A 229 -2.57 6.50 5.64
CA ARG A 229 -3.29 6.32 6.92
C ARG A 229 -2.45 5.61 7.98
N PHE A 230 -1.22 5.28 7.63
CA PHE A 230 -0.23 4.67 8.50
C PHE A 230 0.83 5.73 8.80
N ALA A 231 1.30 5.84 10.04
CA ALA A 231 2.34 6.78 10.46
C ALA A 231 3.70 6.08 10.60
N ALA A 232 4.79 6.81 10.39
CA ALA A 232 6.14 6.30 10.57
C ALA A 232 6.39 5.75 11.98
N GLN A 233 5.78 6.37 12.99
CA GLN A 233 5.94 5.97 14.40
C GLN A 233 5.51 4.51 14.69
N PHE A 234 4.67 3.92 13.85
CA PHE A 234 4.14 2.55 14.03
C PHE A 234 4.94 1.48 13.28
N ILE A 235 5.89 1.88 12.43
CA ILE A 235 6.73 0.95 11.67
C ILE A 235 7.43 -0.07 12.59
N PRO A 236 7.98 0.31 13.76
CA PRO A 236 8.61 -0.67 14.66
C PRO A 236 7.66 -1.78 15.13
N ASN A 237 6.35 -1.50 15.25
CA ASN A 237 5.36 -2.49 15.66
C ASN A 237 5.05 -3.54 14.58
N LEU A 238 5.51 -3.33 13.33
CA LEU A 238 5.43 -4.33 12.27
C LEU A 238 6.45 -5.46 12.51
N GLY A 239 7.56 -5.19 13.19
CA GLY A 239 8.63 -6.16 13.46
C GLY A 239 9.10 -6.82 12.17
N ASP A 240 9.26 -8.14 12.18
CA ASP A 240 9.67 -8.91 11.00
C ASP A 240 8.62 -8.98 9.89
N ASN A 241 7.58 -8.14 9.89
CA ASN A 241 6.58 -8.05 8.81
C ASN A 241 6.84 -6.90 7.83
N ILE A 242 7.94 -6.19 7.97
CA ILE A 242 8.33 -5.10 7.06
C ILE A 242 9.80 -5.28 6.68
N ASP A 243 10.10 -5.20 5.39
CA ASP A 243 11.47 -5.29 4.90
C ASP A 243 12.00 -3.94 4.39
N LYS A 244 11.08 -3.12 3.85
CA LYS A 244 11.41 -1.87 3.17
C LYS A 244 10.30 -0.84 3.34
N VAL A 245 10.66 0.41 3.57
CA VAL A 245 9.77 1.55 3.65
C VAL A 245 10.23 2.60 2.65
N ILE A 246 9.34 3.01 1.75
CA ILE A 246 9.58 4.14 0.87
C ILE A 246 8.88 5.35 1.47
N HIS A 247 9.65 6.30 1.98
CA HIS A 247 9.14 7.56 2.51
C HIS A 247 9.10 8.59 1.37
N LEU A 248 7.90 8.80 0.82
CA LEU A 248 7.65 9.75 -0.27
C LEU A 248 7.13 11.08 0.27
N SER A 249 8.02 12.07 0.33
CA SER A 249 7.68 13.46 0.63
C SER A 249 7.30 14.23 -0.63
N ARG A 250 6.62 15.37 -0.45
CA ARG A 250 6.26 16.30 -1.51
C ARG A 250 6.14 17.70 -0.93
N ASP A 251 6.50 18.72 -1.69
CA ASP A 251 6.33 20.12 -1.27
C ASP A 251 4.88 20.38 -0.79
N PRO A 252 4.68 20.83 0.47
CA PRO A 252 3.37 21.16 1.02
C PRO A 252 2.56 22.13 0.14
N ARG A 253 3.20 23.08 -0.53
CA ARG A 253 2.54 24.02 -1.46
C ARG A 253 1.96 23.25 -2.65
N GLY A 254 2.74 22.31 -3.20
CA GLY A 254 2.29 21.38 -4.24
C GLY A 254 1.13 20.48 -3.79
N ILE A 255 1.18 19.99 -2.55
CA ILE A 255 0.09 19.19 -1.96
C ILE A 255 -1.20 20.02 -1.86
N ILE A 256 -1.14 21.22 -1.27
CA ILE A 256 -2.30 22.09 -1.08
C ILE A 256 -2.89 22.54 -2.42
N ASN A 257 -2.05 22.93 -3.39
CA ASN A 257 -2.51 23.22 -4.74
C ASN A 257 -3.35 22.06 -5.32
N SER A 258 -2.85 20.85 -5.12
CA SER A 258 -3.45 19.63 -5.65
C SER A 258 -4.76 19.26 -4.96
N ARG A 259 -4.91 19.57 -3.66
CA ARG A 259 -6.15 19.34 -2.89
C ARG A 259 -7.25 20.31 -3.30
N HIS A 260 -6.90 21.58 -3.51
CA HIS A 260 -7.86 22.64 -3.80
C HIS A 260 -8.00 22.97 -5.29
N LYS A 261 -7.34 22.24 -6.19
CA LYS A 261 -7.35 22.48 -7.65
C LYS A 261 -7.04 23.93 -8.02
N SER A 262 -6.05 24.55 -7.37
CA SER A 262 -5.69 25.97 -7.54
C SER A 262 -6.73 26.98 -7.04
N GLN A 263 -7.74 26.55 -6.28
CA GLN A 263 -8.77 27.41 -5.67
C GLN A 263 -8.55 27.60 -4.16
N ALA A 264 -7.34 27.34 -3.67
CA ALA A 264 -7.01 27.56 -2.27
C ALA A 264 -7.14 29.07 -1.97
N LYS A 265 -7.91 29.41 -0.93
CA LYS A 265 -8.09 30.80 -0.46
C LYS A 265 -7.44 30.93 0.92
N PRO A 266 -6.87 32.09 1.29
CA PRO A 266 -6.23 32.31 2.59
C PRO A 266 -7.07 31.81 3.79
N LYS A 267 -8.36 32.14 3.80
CA LYS A 267 -9.34 31.71 4.82
C LYS A 267 -9.54 30.19 4.95
N ASN A 268 -9.20 29.41 3.93
CA ASN A 268 -9.36 27.95 3.90
C ASN A 268 -8.06 27.20 4.24
N ILE A 269 -6.97 27.93 4.56
CA ILE A 269 -5.64 27.40 4.85
C ILE A 269 -5.24 27.42 6.36
N PRO A 270 -6.01 27.95 7.34
CA PRO A 270 -5.47 28.20 8.67
C PRO A 270 -4.93 26.94 9.38
N ASN A 271 -5.41 25.75 9.00
CA ASN A 271 -5.04 24.46 9.57
C ASN A 271 -3.99 23.66 8.77
N VAL A 272 -3.35 24.23 7.74
CA VAL A 272 -2.33 23.52 6.95
C VAL A 272 -1.13 23.09 7.80
N LYS A 273 -0.70 23.94 8.74
CA LYS A 273 0.36 23.59 9.71
C LYS A 273 0.02 22.30 10.45
N LYS A 274 -1.09 22.31 11.19
CA LYS A 274 -1.54 21.19 12.02
C LYS A 274 -1.80 19.90 11.23
N ASN A 275 -2.44 20.01 10.08
CA ASN A 275 -2.95 18.83 9.38
C ASN A 275 -1.93 18.22 8.41
N LEU A 276 -0.98 19.00 7.94
CA LEU A 276 -0.03 18.54 6.94
C LEU A 276 1.40 18.65 7.45
N CYS A 277 1.82 19.85 7.83
CA CYS A 277 3.23 20.12 8.06
C CYS A 277 3.74 19.51 9.37
N ASP A 278 2.95 19.55 10.44
CA ASP A 278 3.29 18.89 11.72
C ASP A 278 3.33 17.35 11.56
N HIS A 279 2.40 16.78 10.79
CA HIS A 279 2.41 15.34 10.46
C HIS A 279 3.66 14.97 9.64
N MET A 280 3.94 15.74 8.58
CA MET A 280 5.11 15.53 7.74
C MET A 280 6.42 15.58 8.54
N LEU A 281 6.49 16.45 9.54
CA LEU A 281 7.62 16.60 10.44
C LEU A 281 7.73 15.44 11.45
N ALA A 282 6.60 15.02 12.04
CA ALA A 282 6.57 13.87 12.95
C ALA A 282 6.99 12.57 12.25
N ASP A 283 6.54 12.37 11.00
CA ASP A 283 6.99 11.26 10.17
C ASP A 283 8.48 11.37 9.85
N LEU A 284 8.96 12.54 9.44
CA LEU A 284 10.39 12.76 9.15
C LEU A 284 11.26 12.38 10.34
N ARG A 285 11.02 12.99 11.51
CA ARG A 285 11.77 12.73 12.74
C ARG A 285 11.73 11.24 13.12
N SER A 286 10.56 10.62 13.01
CA SER A 286 10.41 9.18 13.26
C SER A 286 11.22 8.34 12.28
N THR A 287 11.20 8.67 10.99
CA THR A 287 11.97 7.95 9.97
C THR A 287 13.48 8.14 10.13
N GLU A 288 13.95 9.33 10.47
CA GLU A 288 15.37 9.61 10.71
C GLU A 288 15.89 8.81 11.90
N LYS A 289 15.18 8.86 13.04
CA LYS A 289 15.52 8.09 14.24
C LYS A 289 15.61 6.59 13.94
N GLN A 290 14.64 6.06 13.19
CA GLN A 290 14.62 4.63 12.83
C GLN A 290 15.69 4.29 11.78
N SER A 291 16.02 5.20 10.87
CA SER A 291 17.06 4.99 9.84
C SER A 291 18.45 4.88 10.46
N VAL A 292 18.72 5.60 11.56
CA VAL A 292 19.96 5.42 12.34
C VAL A 292 20.09 3.99 12.88
N GLN A 293 18.97 3.39 13.30
CA GLN A 293 18.94 2.03 13.85
C GLN A 293 18.89 0.95 12.77
N GLN A 294 18.26 1.25 11.63
CA GLN A 294 18.05 0.31 10.52
C GLN A 294 18.31 1.01 9.16
N PRO A 295 19.58 1.22 8.77
CA PRO A 295 19.94 2.00 7.58
C PRO A 295 19.37 1.43 6.28
N HIS A 296 19.11 0.13 6.22
CA HIS A 296 18.58 -0.54 5.02
C HIS A 296 17.05 -0.54 4.95
N LEU A 297 16.35 -0.06 5.98
CA LEU A 297 14.88 -0.10 6.04
C LEU A 297 14.23 0.99 5.19
N PHE A 298 14.82 2.18 5.10
CA PHE A 298 14.19 3.35 4.48
C PHE A 298 14.81 3.75 3.15
N PHE A 299 13.94 4.16 2.22
CA PHE A 299 14.28 4.91 1.02
C PHE A 299 13.51 6.23 1.01
N SER A 300 14.21 7.33 1.25
CA SER A 300 13.63 8.68 1.23
C SER A 300 13.62 9.25 -0.19
N LEU A 301 12.48 9.80 -0.60
CA LEU A 301 12.26 10.28 -1.96
C LEU A 301 11.38 11.52 -1.96
N LYS A 302 11.75 12.54 -2.74
CA LYS A 302 10.86 13.66 -3.08
C LYS A 302 10.07 13.33 -4.34
N TYR A 303 8.79 13.66 -4.33
CA TYR A 303 7.93 13.51 -5.50
C TYR A 303 8.45 14.30 -6.71
N GLU A 304 8.96 15.50 -6.48
CA GLU A 304 9.51 16.39 -7.51
C GLU A 304 10.69 15.71 -8.25
N ASP A 305 11.61 15.11 -7.50
CA ASP A 305 12.78 14.41 -8.06
C ASP A 305 12.33 13.16 -8.83
N PHE A 306 11.39 12.39 -8.27
CA PHE A 306 10.83 11.22 -8.96
C PHE A 306 10.10 11.61 -10.26
N ALA A 307 9.40 12.73 -10.25
CA ALA A 307 8.67 13.25 -11.40
C ALA A 307 9.62 13.80 -12.49
N ALA A 308 10.82 14.25 -12.11
CA ALA A 308 11.84 14.73 -13.03
C ALA A 308 12.69 13.59 -13.61
N GLU A 309 13.13 12.64 -12.77
CA GLU A 309 14.06 11.58 -13.13
C GLU A 309 13.46 10.18 -12.93
N THR A 310 12.27 9.97 -13.49
CA THR A 310 11.46 8.76 -13.25
C THR A 310 12.23 7.45 -13.47
N ILE A 311 13.00 7.33 -14.56
CA ILE A 311 13.74 6.08 -14.86
C ILE A 311 14.84 5.83 -13.83
N ASN A 312 15.59 6.86 -13.47
CA ASN A 312 16.73 6.74 -12.56
C ASN A 312 16.25 6.28 -11.17
N TYR A 313 15.24 6.96 -10.62
CA TYR A 313 14.66 6.58 -9.35
C TYR A 313 13.91 5.25 -9.40
N ALA A 314 13.22 4.92 -10.49
CA ALA A 314 12.59 3.61 -10.64
C ALA A 314 13.61 2.47 -10.53
N LYS A 315 14.79 2.62 -11.17
CA LYS A 315 15.85 1.63 -11.09
C LYS A 315 16.40 1.46 -9.67
N ARG A 316 16.66 2.57 -8.98
CA ARG A 316 17.15 2.58 -7.59
C ARG A 316 16.13 1.98 -6.62
N ILE A 317 14.84 2.24 -6.85
CA ILE A 317 13.77 1.68 -6.01
C ILE A 317 13.64 0.17 -6.25
N TYR A 318 13.71 -0.28 -7.50
CA TYR A 318 13.70 -1.72 -7.81
C TYR A 318 14.88 -2.44 -7.18
N GLU A 319 16.09 -1.88 -7.27
CA GLU A 319 17.26 -2.41 -6.57
C GLU A 319 17.02 -2.47 -5.04
N PHE A 320 16.55 -1.37 -4.44
CA PHE A 320 16.28 -1.29 -3.00
C PHE A 320 15.28 -2.33 -2.49
N VAL A 321 14.24 -2.64 -3.28
CA VAL A 321 13.20 -3.61 -2.92
C VAL A 321 13.43 -5.02 -3.48
N GLY A 322 14.54 -5.25 -4.20
CA GLY A 322 14.88 -6.56 -4.76
C GLY A 322 14.06 -6.97 -5.98
N LEU A 323 13.61 -6.01 -6.80
CA LEU A 323 12.98 -6.26 -8.09
C LEU A 323 13.98 -6.10 -9.24
N VAL A 324 13.80 -6.91 -10.28
CA VAL A 324 14.61 -6.84 -11.49
C VAL A 324 14.22 -5.62 -12.32
N ASN A 325 15.22 -4.90 -12.81
CA ASN A 325 15.01 -3.82 -13.77
C ASN A 325 14.52 -4.36 -15.11
N ASN A 326 13.22 -4.25 -15.37
CA ASN A 326 12.59 -4.67 -16.62
C ASN A 326 12.33 -3.48 -17.54
N ASN A 327 12.98 -3.44 -18.71
CA ASN A 327 12.82 -2.35 -19.69
C ASN A 327 11.37 -2.16 -20.16
N ALA A 328 10.59 -3.23 -20.34
CA ALA A 328 9.19 -3.10 -20.73
C ALA A 328 8.34 -2.48 -19.61
N THR A 329 8.60 -2.85 -18.35
CA THR A 329 7.96 -2.24 -17.17
C THR A 329 8.32 -0.76 -17.07
N LEU A 330 9.61 -0.42 -17.16
CA LEU A 330 10.08 0.97 -17.11
C LEU A 330 9.47 1.81 -18.24
N LYS A 331 9.38 1.28 -19.47
CA LYS A 331 8.70 1.94 -20.58
C LYS A 331 7.23 2.23 -20.28
N ARG A 332 6.49 1.28 -19.68
CA ARG A 332 5.08 1.49 -19.27
C ARG A 332 4.95 2.57 -18.21
N VAL A 333 5.85 2.61 -17.23
CA VAL A 333 5.87 3.64 -16.18
C VAL A 333 6.15 5.02 -16.78
N VAL A 334 7.17 5.15 -17.63
CA VAL A 334 7.55 6.41 -18.28
C VAL A 334 6.45 6.90 -19.23
N ALA A 335 5.74 6.00 -19.89
CA ALA A 335 4.61 6.41 -20.72
C ALA A 335 3.56 7.19 -19.91
N LEU A 336 3.42 6.93 -18.60
CA LEU A 336 2.49 7.69 -17.74
C LEU A 336 2.92 9.15 -17.52
N THR A 337 4.20 9.49 -17.69
CA THR A 337 4.72 10.87 -17.53
C THR A 337 4.63 11.72 -18.79
N HIS A 338 4.31 11.11 -19.93
CA HIS A 338 4.22 11.73 -21.26
C HIS A 338 2.92 11.35 -21.99
N GLN A 339 1.78 11.57 -21.35
CA GLN A 339 0.45 11.35 -21.94
C GLN A 339 0.03 12.52 -22.85
N GLY A 340 -0.89 12.30 -23.79
CA GLY A 340 -1.40 13.38 -24.65
C GLY A 340 -2.14 14.48 -23.87
N SER A 341 -2.71 14.13 -22.71
CA SER A 341 -3.45 15.02 -21.84
C SER A 341 -3.28 14.66 -20.36
N ASP A 342 -3.56 15.60 -19.47
CA ASP A 342 -3.69 15.31 -18.04
C ASP A 342 -5.04 14.64 -17.78
N ASN A 343 -5.01 13.38 -17.33
CA ASN A 343 -6.21 12.54 -17.24
C ASN A 343 -7.01 12.76 -15.93
N GLY A 344 -7.01 14.00 -15.42
CA GLY A 344 -7.73 14.40 -14.21
C GLY A 344 -6.98 14.19 -12.89
N ALA A 345 -7.54 14.74 -11.81
CA ALA A 345 -6.88 14.85 -10.51
C ALA A 345 -6.52 13.49 -9.89
N SER A 346 -7.34 12.45 -10.07
CA SER A 346 -7.14 11.12 -9.48
C SER A 346 -6.35 10.15 -10.37
N SER A 347 -6.04 10.54 -11.60
CA SER A 347 -5.25 9.71 -12.54
C SER A 347 -3.75 9.93 -12.35
N THR A 348 -2.95 8.95 -12.76
CA THR A 348 -1.48 9.00 -12.80
C THR A 348 -0.92 9.59 -14.09
N GLY A 349 -1.70 9.57 -15.17
CA GLY A 349 -1.28 10.09 -16.48
C GLY A 349 -1.12 11.61 -16.47
N ARG A 350 0.06 12.09 -16.88
CA ARG A 350 0.39 13.52 -17.04
C ARG A 350 0.99 13.78 -18.39
N LYS A 351 0.72 14.96 -18.94
CA LYS A 351 1.41 15.45 -20.15
C LYS A 351 2.88 15.74 -19.89
N ASN A 352 3.16 16.29 -18.71
CA ASN A 352 4.50 16.50 -18.19
C ASN A 352 4.46 16.40 -16.66
N SER A 353 5.03 15.34 -16.11
CA SER A 353 5.05 15.07 -14.66
C SER A 353 5.81 16.14 -13.89
N THR A 354 6.94 16.61 -14.41
CA THR A 354 7.80 17.64 -13.81
C THR A 354 7.06 18.97 -13.71
N ALA A 355 6.50 19.44 -14.82
CA ALA A 355 5.72 20.68 -14.85
C ALA A 355 4.49 20.60 -13.94
N THR A 356 3.86 19.42 -13.85
CA THR A 356 2.75 19.18 -12.92
C THR A 356 3.20 19.26 -11.46
N ALA A 357 4.40 18.76 -11.14
CA ALA A 357 4.94 18.77 -9.79
C ALA A 357 5.15 20.21 -9.29
N SER A 358 5.69 21.08 -10.14
CA SER A 358 5.95 22.49 -9.84
C SER A 358 4.80 23.45 -10.13
N ALA A 359 3.64 22.96 -10.59
CA ALA A 359 2.55 23.81 -11.08
C ALA A 359 1.97 24.78 -10.04
N TRP A 360 2.20 24.53 -8.75
CA TRP A 360 1.79 25.42 -7.67
C TRP A 360 2.43 26.82 -7.78
N ARG A 361 3.64 26.92 -8.35
CA ARG A 361 4.38 28.18 -8.45
C ARG A 361 3.66 29.28 -9.23
N TRP A 362 2.86 28.90 -10.22
CA TRP A 362 2.12 29.84 -11.07
C TRP A 362 0.60 29.68 -11.00
N LYS A 363 0.09 28.59 -10.42
CA LYS A 363 -1.36 28.37 -10.26
C LYS A 363 -1.92 28.90 -8.94
N MET A 364 -1.07 29.14 -7.94
CA MET A 364 -1.51 29.64 -6.63
C MET A 364 -1.27 31.14 -6.53
N ALA A 365 -2.16 31.84 -5.80
CA ALA A 365 -1.96 33.24 -5.48
C ALA A 365 -0.70 33.41 -4.62
N PRO A 366 0.12 34.47 -4.84
CA PRO A 366 1.34 34.72 -4.07
C PRO A 366 1.11 34.74 -2.55
N GLU A 367 0.07 35.44 -2.09
CA GLU A 367 -0.33 35.49 -0.68
C GLU A 367 -0.56 34.09 -0.08
N VAL A 368 -1.16 33.19 -0.86
CA VAL A 368 -1.41 31.82 -0.42
C VAL A 368 -0.11 31.01 -0.34
N ILE A 369 0.82 31.22 -1.27
CA ILE A 369 2.15 30.60 -1.24
C ILE A 369 2.89 31.06 0.02
N GLU A 370 2.90 32.35 0.31
CA GLU A 370 3.54 32.95 1.47
C GLU A 370 3.01 32.39 2.79
N ILE A 371 1.68 32.34 2.96
CA ILE A 371 1.05 31.76 4.16
C ILE A 371 1.47 30.29 4.36
N ILE A 372 1.55 29.50 3.30
CA ILE A 372 1.96 28.09 3.41
C ILE A 372 3.45 27.99 3.71
N THR A 373 4.29 28.78 3.04
CA THR A 373 5.73 28.86 3.30
C THR A 373 5.99 29.18 4.77
N GLU A 374 5.34 30.21 5.33
CA GLU A 374 5.50 30.61 6.73
C GLU A 374 5.05 29.49 7.68
N LYS A 375 3.83 28.97 7.48
CA LYS A 375 3.24 27.93 8.35
C LYS A 375 4.01 26.61 8.31
N CYS A 376 4.72 26.32 7.22
CA CYS A 376 5.42 25.07 6.98
C CYS A 376 6.94 25.24 6.86
N ALA A 377 7.49 26.37 7.30
CA ALA A 377 8.89 26.71 7.11
C ALA A 377 9.85 25.63 7.64
N GLU A 378 9.57 25.11 8.84
CA GLU A 378 10.39 24.05 9.45
C GLU A 378 10.44 22.80 8.58
N VAL A 379 9.27 22.28 8.18
CA VAL A 379 9.21 21.04 7.37
C VAL A 379 9.75 21.25 5.95
N LEU A 380 9.55 22.43 5.37
CA LEU A 380 10.14 22.80 4.09
C LEU A 380 11.67 22.76 4.17
N SER A 381 12.24 23.39 5.19
CA SER A 381 13.68 23.43 5.43
C SER A 381 14.26 22.03 5.68
N GLN A 382 13.63 21.24 6.55
CA GLN A 382 14.09 19.89 6.90
C GLN A 382 14.09 18.93 5.70
N TYR A 383 13.09 19.03 4.81
CA TYR A 383 13.13 18.30 3.53
C TYR A 383 14.04 18.94 2.48
N GLY A 384 14.63 20.12 2.72
CA GLY A 384 15.48 20.83 1.77
C GLY A 384 14.71 21.43 0.59
N TYR A 385 13.53 22.01 0.85
CA TYR A 385 12.82 22.87 -0.09
C TYR A 385 13.17 24.34 0.16
N ALA A 386 13.19 25.14 -0.89
CA ALA A 386 13.29 26.60 -0.76
C ALA A 386 12.04 27.16 -0.05
N LEU A 387 12.24 28.12 0.85
CA LEU A 387 11.16 28.83 1.53
C LEU A 387 10.43 29.75 0.56
#